data_AF-A0A965WUH0-F1
#
_entry.id   AF-A0A965WUH0-F1
#
_cell.length_a   1.000
_cell.length_b   1.000
_cell.length_c   1.000
_cell.angle_alpha   90.00
_cell.angle_beta   90.00
_cell.angle_gamma   90.00
#
_symmetry.space_group_name_H-M   'P 1'
#
loop_
_entity.id
_entity.type
_entity.pdbx_description
1 polymer ?
#
loop_
_entity_poly.entity_id
_entity_poly.type
_entity_poly.pdbx_seq_one_letter_code
_entity_poly.pdbx_strand_id
1 'polypeptide(L)'
;MNRKKKKRSWDNVTRPQVVQKIAQEYGYKCVIQSGYTFKKEDTISQSNVTDIEFCENLAGEEREPFMCKLVGDTLYYVKKGLLQDPASTVYYKKFPYDVMSFSPQINKETRQEEVAKADIVAKDKSKDSANATDSNTAREVQGEPVKTSSSPTKNYTYDPATRTWK
;
A
#
# COMPACT_ATOMS: atom_id res chain seq x y z
N MET A 1 -7.39 13.03 -15.41
CA MET A 1 -6.96 12.44 -14.12
C MET A 1 -6.04 13.35 -13.30
N ASN A 2 -5.01 13.99 -13.88
CA ASN A 2 -4.01 14.77 -13.12
C ASN A 2 -4.19 16.31 -13.13
N ARG A 3 -5.32 16.83 -13.62
CA ARG A 3 -5.49 18.28 -13.91
C ARG A 3 -6.44 19.03 -12.99
N LYS A 4 -7.42 18.32 -12.40
CA LYS A 4 -8.45 18.94 -11.56
C LYS A 4 -8.55 18.14 -10.26
N LYS A 5 -8.55 18.88 -9.15
CA LYS A 5 -8.86 18.33 -7.84
C LYS A 5 -10.36 18.09 -7.73
N LYS A 6 -10.74 16.99 -7.08
CA LYS A 6 -12.14 16.61 -6.93
C LYS A 6 -12.45 16.28 -5.48
N LYS A 7 -13.74 16.33 -5.15
CA LYS A 7 -14.29 15.91 -3.87
C LYS A 7 -15.43 14.95 -4.11
N ARG A 8 -15.30 13.72 -3.62
CA ARG A 8 -16.22 12.60 -3.87
C ARG A 8 -16.21 11.64 -2.69
N SER A 9 -17.29 10.89 -2.53
CA SER A 9 -17.37 9.78 -1.58
C SER A 9 -18.05 8.59 -2.24
N TRP A 10 -17.64 7.40 -1.82
CA TRP A 10 -18.24 6.14 -2.24
C TRP A 10 -18.46 5.30 -0.99
N ASP A 11 -19.68 4.81 -0.83
CA ASP A 11 -20.07 4.01 0.33
C ASP A 11 -20.13 2.53 -0.02
N ASN A 12 -19.72 1.69 0.93
CA ASN A 12 -19.80 0.23 0.86
C ASN A 12 -19.16 -0.34 -0.42
N VAL A 13 -17.92 0.07 -0.71
CA VAL A 13 -17.16 -0.32 -1.90
C VAL A 13 -15.76 -0.78 -1.53
N THR A 14 -15.13 -1.51 -2.43
CA THR A 14 -13.70 -1.87 -2.34
C THR A 14 -12.86 -0.83 -3.07
N ARG A 15 -11.61 -0.62 -2.62
CA ARG A 15 -10.65 0.27 -3.31
C ARG A 15 -10.55 0.04 -4.83
N PRO A 16 -10.39 -1.19 -5.35
CA PRO A 16 -10.33 -1.43 -6.80
C PRO A 16 -11.63 -1.06 -7.53
N GLN A 17 -12.80 -1.19 -6.91
CA GLN A 17 -14.05 -0.72 -7.52
C GLN A 17 -14.07 0.80 -7.69
N VAL A 18 -13.51 1.54 -6.72
CA VAL A 18 -13.36 2.99 -6.83
C VAL A 18 -12.39 3.35 -7.96
N VAL A 19 -11.23 2.69 -8.01
CA VAL A 19 -10.24 2.89 -9.08
C VAL A 19 -10.83 2.59 -10.46
N GLN A 20 -11.61 1.51 -10.58
CA GLN A 20 -12.28 1.14 -11.83
C GLN A 20 -13.31 2.18 -12.28
N LYS A 21 -14.14 2.69 -11.34
CA LYS A 21 -15.10 3.76 -11.64
C LYS A 21 -14.39 5.02 -12.13
N ILE A 22 -13.31 5.42 -11.46
CA ILE A 22 -12.51 6.58 -11.85
C ILE A 22 -11.89 6.37 -13.23
N ALA A 23 -11.33 5.20 -13.53
CA ALA A 23 -10.77 4.90 -14.85
C ALA A 23 -11.82 5.00 -15.96
N GLN A 24 -13.02 4.47 -15.72
CA GLN A 24 -14.14 4.50 -16.67
C GLN A 24 -14.59 5.93 -17.01
N GLU A 25 -14.60 6.85 -16.04
CA GLU A 25 -14.94 8.27 -16.30
C GLU A 25 -14.03 8.94 -17.33
N TYR A 26 -12.79 8.49 -17.44
CA TYR A 26 -11.81 9.00 -18.39
C TYR A 26 -11.68 8.15 -19.66
N GLY A 27 -12.48 7.09 -19.80
CA GLY A 27 -12.41 6.16 -20.92
C GLY A 27 -11.17 5.26 -20.90
N TYR A 28 -10.52 5.10 -19.74
CA TYR A 28 -9.34 4.23 -19.61
C TYR A 28 -9.73 2.78 -19.31
N LYS A 29 -8.91 1.85 -19.80
CA LYS A 29 -8.97 0.45 -19.38
C LYS A 29 -8.41 0.34 -17.96
N CYS A 30 -8.93 -0.58 -17.16
CA CYS A 30 -8.47 -0.79 -15.79
C CYS A 30 -8.05 -2.25 -15.61
N VAL A 31 -6.79 -2.48 -15.26
CA VAL A 31 -6.24 -3.80 -14.91
C VAL A 31 -6.10 -3.86 -13.39
N ILE A 32 -6.82 -4.78 -12.77
CA ILE A 32 -6.81 -5.00 -11.32
C ILE A 32 -6.10 -6.32 -11.03
N GLN A 33 -5.31 -6.37 -9.95
CA GLN A 33 -4.67 -7.60 -9.47
C GLN A 33 -5.68 -8.73 -9.30
N SER A 34 -5.44 -9.88 -9.95
CA SER A 34 -6.17 -11.12 -9.69
C SER A 34 -5.64 -11.83 -8.45
N GLY A 35 -6.51 -12.56 -7.74
CA GLY A 35 -6.12 -13.41 -6.62
C GLY A 35 -5.79 -12.67 -5.31
N TYR A 36 -6.26 -11.43 -5.16
CA TYR A 36 -6.16 -10.67 -3.91
C TYR A 36 -7.55 -10.29 -3.41
N THR A 37 -7.82 -10.55 -2.12
CA THR A 37 -9.09 -10.23 -1.48
C THR A 37 -9.03 -8.80 -0.94
N PHE A 38 -9.68 -7.88 -1.63
CA PHE A 38 -9.77 -6.48 -1.20
C PHE A 38 -10.79 -6.33 -0.07
N LYS A 39 -10.41 -5.59 0.97
CA LYS A 39 -11.31 -5.22 2.06
C LYS A 39 -12.40 -4.29 1.54
N LYS A 40 -13.63 -4.54 1.98
CA LYS A 40 -14.75 -3.62 1.75
C LYS A 40 -14.72 -2.54 2.82
N GLU A 41 -14.81 -1.30 2.39
CA GLU A 41 -14.84 -0.15 3.29
C GLU A 41 -16.23 0.47 3.33
N ASP A 42 -16.61 0.91 4.52
CA ASP A 42 -17.91 1.53 4.78
C ASP A 42 -18.01 2.85 3.99
N THR A 43 -16.94 3.65 3.98
CA THR A 43 -16.85 4.88 3.19
C THR A 43 -15.41 5.12 2.73
N ILE A 44 -15.23 5.35 1.42
CA ILE A 44 -13.99 5.85 0.81
C ILE A 44 -14.25 7.27 0.33
N SER A 45 -13.41 8.24 0.72
CA SER A 45 -13.60 9.65 0.36
C SER A 45 -12.35 10.30 -0.23
N GLN A 46 -12.57 11.07 -1.30
CA GLN A 46 -11.57 11.89 -1.96
C GLN A 46 -11.75 13.35 -1.51
N SER A 47 -10.71 13.93 -0.92
CA SER A 47 -10.76 15.28 -0.34
C SER A 47 -9.80 16.24 -1.04
N ASN A 48 -10.26 16.91 -2.10
CA ASN A 48 -9.52 17.95 -2.82
C ASN A 48 -8.14 17.51 -3.33
N VAL A 49 -8.06 16.29 -3.84
CA VAL A 49 -6.88 15.72 -4.50
C VAL A 49 -7.23 15.40 -5.94
N THR A 50 -6.24 15.26 -6.80
CA THR A 50 -6.49 14.77 -8.16
C THR A 50 -6.88 13.29 -8.12
N ASP A 51 -7.51 12.81 -9.19
CA ASP A 51 -7.94 11.41 -9.25
C ASP A 51 -6.75 10.44 -9.29
N ILE A 52 -5.59 10.86 -9.85
CA ILE A 52 -4.41 10.00 -9.89
C ILE A 52 -3.70 9.94 -8.54
N GLU A 53 -3.51 11.09 -7.88
CA GLU A 53 -2.97 11.14 -6.51
C GLU A 53 -3.85 10.32 -5.56
N PHE A 54 -5.18 10.40 -5.74
CA PHE A 54 -6.11 9.61 -4.95
C PHE A 54 -5.93 8.10 -5.17
N CYS A 55 -5.87 7.64 -6.42
CA CYS A 55 -5.66 6.21 -6.70
C CYS A 55 -4.27 5.72 -6.26
N GLU A 56 -3.24 6.56 -6.32
CA GLU A 56 -1.91 6.26 -5.79
C GLU A 56 -1.92 6.12 -4.26
N ASN A 57 -2.63 7.00 -3.56
CA ASN A 57 -2.81 6.90 -2.11
C ASN A 57 -3.58 5.63 -1.74
N LEU A 58 -4.66 5.31 -2.47
CA LEU A 58 -5.38 4.04 -2.28
C LEU A 58 -4.49 2.82 -2.47
N ALA A 59 -3.50 2.87 -3.38
CA ALA A 59 -2.53 1.79 -3.55
C ALA A 59 -1.49 1.74 -2.41
N GLY A 60 -1.14 2.89 -1.84
CA GLY A 60 -0.23 2.99 -0.69
C GLY A 60 -0.84 2.52 0.63
N GLU A 61 -2.16 2.57 0.76
CA GLU A 61 -2.93 2.11 1.93
C GLU A 61 -3.29 0.62 1.89
N GLU A 62 -2.99 -0.07 0.78
CA GLU A 62 -3.18 -1.52 0.71
C GLU A 62 -2.19 -2.26 1.60
N ARG A 63 -2.64 -3.42 2.13
CA ARG A 63 -1.82 -4.25 3.02
C ARG A 63 -0.55 -4.75 2.35
N GLU A 64 -0.67 -5.10 1.07
CA GLU A 64 0.45 -5.51 0.24
C GLU A 64 0.98 -4.33 -0.57
N PRO A 65 2.24 -4.36 -1.04
CA PRO A 65 2.78 -3.24 -1.79
C PRO A 65 2.05 -3.17 -3.12
N PHE A 66 1.09 -2.26 -3.29
CA PHE A 66 0.40 -2.02 -4.54
C PHE A 66 0.97 -0.79 -5.26
N MET A 67 0.70 -0.71 -6.55
CA MET A 67 0.93 0.48 -7.35
C MET A 67 -0.31 0.79 -8.18
N CYS A 68 -0.58 2.09 -8.30
CA CYS A 68 -1.49 2.62 -9.30
C CYS A 68 -0.68 3.42 -10.32
N LYS A 69 -0.67 3.03 -11.59
CA LYS A 69 -0.02 3.80 -12.67
C LYS A 69 -0.82 3.76 -13.96
N LEU A 70 -0.85 4.89 -14.66
CA LEU A 70 -1.41 4.99 -16.00
C LEU A 70 -0.30 4.78 -17.03
N VAL A 71 -0.45 3.76 -17.89
CA VAL A 71 0.46 3.46 -19.00
C VAL A 71 -0.37 3.47 -20.28
N GLY A 72 -0.15 4.47 -21.14
CA GLY A 72 -0.98 4.67 -22.33
C GLY A 72 -2.45 4.93 -21.97
N ASP A 73 -3.35 4.05 -22.44
CA ASP A 73 -4.80 4.07 -22.18
C ASP A 73 -5.22 3.16 -21.02
N THR A 74 -4.27 2.54 -20.33
CA THR A 74 -4.54 1.49 -19.33
C THR A 74 -4.02 1.88 -17.96
N LEU A 75 -4.93 1.91 -16.99
CA LEU A 75 -4.65 2.13 -15.57
C LEU A 75 -4.41 0.77 -14.89
N TYR A 76 -3.22 0.59 -14.33
CA TYR A 76 -2.81 -0.60 -13.61
C TYR A 76 -2.94 -0.36 -12.11
N TYR A 77 -3.76 -1.17 -11.44
CA TYR A 77 -3.87 -1.24 -9.98
C TYR A 77 -3.48 -2.66 -9.53
N VAL A 78 -2.17 -2.87 -9.41
CA VAL A 78 -1.57 -4.21 -9.26
C VAL A 78 -0.56 -4.23 -8.12
N LYS A 79 -0.24 -5.41 -7.60
CA LYS A 79 0.84 -5.58 -6.63
C LYS A 79 2.17 -5.17 -7.29
N LYS A 80 2.97 -4.38 -6.57
CA LYS A 80 4.40 -4.17 -6.84
C LYS A 80 5.10 -5.50 -6.65
N GLY A 81 5.26 -6.20 -7.75
CA GLY A 81 6.08 -7.40 -7.85
C GLY A 81 7.02 -7.29 -9.02
N LEU A 82 8.10 -8.05 -8.97
CA LEU A 82 8.91 -8.39 -10.15
C LEU A 82 8.03 -9.27 -11.04
N LEU A 83 7.19 -8.63 -11.86
CA LEU A 83 6.29 -9.32 -12.81
C LEU A 83 7.07 -10.03 -13.94
N GLN A 84 8.39 -9.83 -14.01
CA GLN A 84 9.27 -10.36 -15.04
C GLN A 84 10.65 -10.66 -14.46
N ASP A 85 11.35 -11.59 -15.09
CA ASP A 85 12.78 -11.79 -14.88
C ASP A 85 13.54 -10.49 -15.19
N PRO A 86 14.65 -10.23 -14.48
CA PRO A 86 15.48 -9.06 -14.77
C PRO A 86 15.93 -9.07 -16.23
N ALA A 87 15.58 -8.01 -16.96
CA ALA A 87 15.85 -7.89 -18.39
C ALA A 87 17.35 -7.91 -18.73
N SER A 88 18.21 -7.52 -17.78
CA SER A 88 19.66 -7.48 -17.94
C SER A 88 20.37 -7.57 -16.60
N THR A 89 21.54 -8.20 -16.62
CA THR A 89 22.49 -8.13 -15.50
C THR A 89 23.61 -7.15 -15.88
N VAL A 90 23.90 -6.19 -15.00
CA VAL A 90 25.01 -5.24 -15.18
C VAL A 90 26.04 -5.44 -14.07
N TYR A 91 27.31 -5.25 -14.39
CA TYR A 91 28.40 -5.50 -13.46
C TYR A 91 29.15 -4.21 -13.09
N TYR A 92 29.25 -3.94 -11.79
CA TYR A 92 30.11 -2.88 -11.26
C TYR A 92 31.50 -3.43 -10.96
N LYS A 93 32.55 -2.76 -11.46
CA LYS A 93 33.97 -3.14 -11.30
C LYS A 93 34.34 -4.55 -11.80
N LYS A 94 33.51 -5.15 -12.66
CA LYS A 94 33.77 -6.45 -13.27
C LYS A 94 33.49 -6.36 -14.77
N PHE A 95 34.37 -6.97 -15.57
CA PHE A 95 34.23 -7.05 -17.02
C PHE A 95 32.82 -7.55 -17.39
N PRO A 96 32.10 -6.88 -18.30
CA PRO A 96 32.55 -5.84 -19.26
C PRO A 96 32.59 -4.39 -18.75
N TYR A 97 32.45 -4.17 -17.43
CA TYR A 97 32.48 -2.85 -16.78
C TYR A 97 31.32 -1.93 -17.17
N ASP A 98 30.09 -2.46 -17.16
CA ASP A 98 28.87 -1.75 -17.57
C ASP A 98 28.55 -0.51 -16.72
N VAL A 99 28.97 -0.49 -15.46
CA VAL A 99 28.58 0.53 -14.48
C VAL A 99 29.77 1.43 -14.14
N MET A 100 29.69 2.72 -14.49
CA MET A 100 30.71 3.72 -14.17
C MET A 100 30.71 4.12 -12.69
N SER A 101 29.54 4.27 -12.09
CA SER A 101 29.37 4.66 -10.69
C SER A 101 28.10 4.07 -10.11
N PHE A 102 28.15 3.59 -8.86
CA PHE A 102 27.01 3.03 -8.16
C PHE A 102 26.92 3.61 -6.74
N SER A 103 25.80 4.24 -6.41
CA SER A 103 25.53 4.85 -5.10
C SER A 103 24.15 4.42 -4.60
N PRO A 104 24.04 3.23 -3.99
CA PRO A 104 22.76 2.72 -3.54
C PRO A 104 22.23 3.53 -2.36
N GLN A 105 20.94 3.83 -2.38
CA GLN A 105 20.21 4.33 -1.22
C GLN A 105 19.46 3.15 -0.59
N ILE A 106 19.75 2.86 0.68
CA ILE A 106 19.00 1.87 1.45
C ILE A 106 17.82 2.59 2.11
N ASN A 107 16.65 2.48 1.50
CA ASN A 107 15.41 2.97 2.10
C ASN A 107 14.89 1.91 3.07
N LYS A 108 14.96 2.19 4.39
CA LYS A 108 14.21 1.41 5.38
C LYS A 108 12.76 1.86 5.34
N GLU A 109 11.91 1.13 4.64
CA GLU A 109 10.47 1.35 4.69
C GLU A 109 9.92 0.87 6.03
N THR A 110 9.41 1.80 6.86
CA THR A 110 8.63 1.46 8.05
C THR A 110 7.22 1.07 7.60
N ARG A 111 6.82 -0.16 7.91
CA ARG A 111 5.48 -0.67 7.58
C ARG A 111 4.49 -0.22 8.63
N GLN A 112 3.30 0.19 8.20
CA GLN A 112 2.18 0.40 9.11
C GLN A 112 1.51 -0.97 9.35
N GLU A 113 1.42 -1.39 10.61
CA GLU A 113 0.55 -2.50 11.00
C GLU A 113 -0.89 -1.99 11.12
N GLU A 114 -1.87 -2.76 10.65
CA GLU A 114 -3.28 -2.39 10.80
C GLU A 114 -3.66 -2.37 12.29
N VAL A 115 -4.10 -1.22 12.79
CA VAL A 115 -4.82 -1.16 14.07
C VAL A 115 -6.28 -1.46 13.77
N ALA A 116 -6.78 -2.60 14.25
CA ALA A 116 -8.19 -2.93 14.15
C ALA A 116 -9.01 -1.96 15.03
N LYS A 117 -9.96 -1.27 14.39
CA LYS A 117 -11.08 -0.44 14.87
C LYS A 117 -11.21 -0.18 16.38
N ALA A 118 -11.51 1.07 16.73
CA ALA A 118 -12.33 1.39 17.91
C ALA A 118 -13.80 1.41 17.49
N ASP A 119 -14.64 0.61 18.13
CA ASP A 119 -16.10 0.67 17.98
C ASP A 119 -16.72 1.34 19.23
N ILE A 120 -17.83 2.06 19.07
CA ILE A 120 -18.56 2.66 20.20
C ILE A 120 -19.89 1.92 20.30
N VAL A 121 -20.11 1.22 21.42
CA VAL A 121 -21.38 0.55 21.67
C VAL A 121 -22.48 1.59 21.89
N ALA A 122 -23.49 1.60 21.02
CA ALA A 122 -24.53 2.64 20.96
C ALA A 122 -25.53 2.64 22.13
N LYS A 123 -25.42 1.71 23.09
CA LYS A 123 -26.41 1.55 24.16
C LYS A 123 -26.07 2.31 25.45
N ASP A 124 -24.78 2.51 25.70
CA ASP A 124 -24.22 3.00 26.96
C ASP A 124 -22.98 3.89 26.75
N LYS A 125 -22.55 4.12 25.50
CA LYS A 125 -21.34 4.87 25.14
C LYS A 125 -20.07 4.29 25.77
N SER A 126 -20.07 3.03 26.19
CA SER A 126 -18.90 2.38 26.74
C SER A 126 -17.97 1.94 25.61
N LYS A 127 -16.66 2.01 25.86
CA LYS A 127 -15.61 1.56 24.94
C LYS A 127 -15.35 0.08 25.24
N ASP A 128 -15.52 -0.79 24.25
CA ASP A 128 -15.08 -2.17 24.35
C ASP A 128 -13.68 -2.27 23.72
N SER A 129 -12.68 -2.64 24.51
CA SER A 129 -11.29 -2.80 24.04
C SER A 129 -10.76 -4.15 24.49
N ALA A 130 -10.53 -5.06 23.55
CA ALA A 130 -9.77 -6.28 23.77
C ALA A 130 -8.38 -6.14 23.13
N ASN A 131 -7.33 -6.22 23.94
CA ASN A 131 -5.94 -6.31 23.46
C ASN A 131 -5.53 -7.78 23.35
N ALA A 132 -4.91 -8.18 22.24
CA ALA A 132 -4.11 -9.40 22.16
C ALA A 132 -2.61 -9.05 22.10
N THR A 133 -2.02 -9.06 23.31
CA THR A 133 -0.64 -9.39 23.68
C THR A 133 0.47 -9.21 22.64
N ASP A 134 1.10 -8.03 22.65
CA ASP A 134 2.56 -7.99 22.66
C ASP A 134 3.07 -7.00 23.73
N SER A 135 4.19 -7.33 24.34
CA SER A 135 4.47 -7.23 25.77
C SER A 135 5.06 -5.88 26.24
N ASN A 136 4.63 -4.75 25.68
CA ASN A 136 5.17 -3.42 26.06
C ASN A 136 4.14 -2.27 26.09
N THR A 137 2.91 -2.54 26.56
CA THR A 137 1.84 -1.53 26.78
C THR A 137 2.05 -0.74 28.09
N ALA A 138 1.64 0.52 28.30
CA ALA A 138 0.52 1.30 27.73
C ALA A 138 0.70 2.83 27.93
N ARG A 139 -0.09 3.68 27.23
CA ARG A 139 -1.03 4.68 27.83
C ARG A 139 -2.07 5.19 26.81
N GLU A 140 -3.28 5.47 27.32
CA GLU A 140 -4.41 6.09 26.63
C GLU A 140 -4.17 7.58 26.31
N VAL A 141 -4.47 7.99 25.08
CA VAL A 141 -4.82 9.38 24.77
C VAL A 141 -6.09 9.36 23.92
N GLN A 142 -7.12 10.02 24.43
CA GLN A 142 -8.38 10.25 23.74
C GLN A 142 -8.18 11.38 22.72
N GLY A 143 -8.50 11.12 21.44
CA GLY A 143 -8.79 12.19 20.48
C GLY A 143 -8.14 12.10 19.11
N GLU A 144 -7.07 11.33 18.91
CA GLU A 144 -6.46 11.16 17.58
C GLU A 144 -5.87 9.75 17.42
N PRO A 145 -5.94 9.12 16.23
CA PRO A 145 -5.26 7.85 15.99
C PRO A 145 -3.74 8.06 16.07
N VAL A 146 -3.12 7.61 17.16
CA VAL A 146 -1.67 7.56 17.28
C VAL A 146 -1.15 6.50 16.30
N LYS A 147 -0.34 6.94 15.33
CA LYS A 147 0.36 6.05 14.40
C LYS A 147 1.42 5.26 15.16
N THR A 148 1.12 4.05 15.57
CA THR A 148 2.11 3.13 16.14
C THR A 148 2.88 2.48 15.01
N SER A 149 4.16 2.83 14.87
CA SER A 149 5.12 2.10 14.04
C SER A 149 5.82 1.05 14.89
N SER A 150 5.51 -0.22 14.69
CA SER A 150 6.36 -1.32 15.14
C SER A 150 7.39 -1.61 14.04
N SER A 151 8.65 -1.81 14.42
CA SER A 151 9.63 -2.43 13.53
C SER A 151 9.67 -3.92 13.89
N PRO A 152 9.01 -4.81 13.13
CA PRO A 152 9.30 -6.23 13.27
C PRO A 152 10.68 -6.46 12.67
N THR A 153 11.71 -6.47 13.50
CA THR A 153 13.06 -6.91 13.11
C THR A 153 13.02 -8.41 12.86
N LYS A 154 12.52 -8.83 11.70
CA LYS A 154 12.77 -10.17 11.18
C LYS A 154 14.11 -10.13 10.46
N ASN A 155 15.14 -10.66 11.13
CA ASN A 155 16.47 -10.82 10.53
C ASN A 155 16.39 -11.90 9.45
N TYR A 156 16.22 -11.50 8.20
CA TYR A 156 16.28 -12.44 7.09
C TYR A 156 17.75 -12.75 6.77
N THR A 157 18.10 -14.03 6.83
CA THR A 157 19.42 -14.54 6.46
C THR A 157 19.32 -15.19 5.09
N TYR A 158 20.15 -14.75 4.14
CA TYR A 158 20.19 -15.33 2.80
C TYR A 158 20.97 -16.64 2.80
N ASP A 159 20.35 -17.72 2.31
CA ASP A 159 21.00 -19.02 2.13
C ASP A 159 21.49 -19.16 0.68
N PRO A 160 22.82 -19.09 0.43
CA PRO A 160 23.37 -19.12 -0.93
C PRO A 160 23.27 -20.49 -1.60
N ALA A 161 23.08 -21.58 -0.84
CA ALA A 161 22.95 -22.93 -1.39
C ALA A 161 21.55 -23.18 -1.96
N THR A 162 20.53 -22.66 -1.26
CA THR A 162 19.12 -22.85 -1.66
C THR A 162 18.53 -21.65 -2.39
N ARG A 163 19.23 -20.52 -2.43
CA ARG A 163 18.79 -19.25 -3.04
C ARG A 163 17.47 -18.75 -2.47
N THR A 164 17.26 -18.97 -1.18
CA THR A 164 16.04 -18.54 -0.47
C THR A 164 16.39 -17.67 0.74
N TRP A 165 15.49 -16.75 1.07
CA TRP A 165 15.57 -15.93 2.27
C TRP A 165 14.85 -16.65 3.42
N LYS A 166 15.56 -16.85 4.54
CA LYS A 166 15.01 -17.44 5.78
C LYS A 166 14.88 -16.37 6.85
#